data_AF-A0A7W0P3W7-F1
#
_entry.id   AF-A0A7W0P3W7-F1
#
_cell.length_a   1.000
_cell.length_b   1.000
_cell.length_c   1.000
_cell.angle_alpha   90.00
_cell.angle_beta   90.00
_cell.angle_gamma   90.00
#
_symmetry.space_group_name_H-M   'P 1'
#
loop_
_entity.id
_entity.type
_entity.pdbx_description
1 polymer ?
#
loop_
_entity_poly.entity_id
_entity_poly.type
_entity_poly.pdbx_seq_one_letter_code
_entity_poly.pdbx_strand_id
1 'polypeptide(L)'
;MLRWIVGSSLKFRYIVAAGAAALMFFGVQQLRGMPVDVFPEFAPPKVEIQTLALGLSATEVEDLVTVPMEQALNGVPGIDVIRSKSVEQL
;
A
#
# COMPACT_ATOMS: atom_id res chain seq x y z
N MET A 1 21.71 35.65 16.45
CA MET A 1 21.01 34.37 16.72
C MET A 1 21.94 33.17 16.83
N LEU A 2 22.73 32.82 15.80
CA LEU A 2 23.55 31.59 15.81
C LEU A 2 24.55 31.52 16.98
N ARG A 3 25.28 32.62 17.26
CA ARG A 3 26.16 32.72 18.44
C ARG A 3 25.44 32.51 19.77
N TRP A 4 24.17 32.91 19.86
CA TRP A 4 23.38 32.75 21.08
C TRP A 4 22.92 31.30 21.27
N ILE A 5 22.52 30.62 20.19
CA ILE A 5 22.19 29.18 20.22
C ILE A 5 23.42 28.38 20.60
N VAL A 6 24.55 28.58 19.91
CA VAL A 6 25.80 27.86 20.18
C VAL A 6 26.30 28.13 21.60
N GLY A 7 26.29 29.40 22.04
CA GLY A 7 26.68 29.77 23.40
C GLY A 7 25.79 29.15 24.48
N SER A 8 24.47 29.10 24.25
CA SER A 8 23.52 28.46 25.17
C SER A 8 23.70 26.94 25.20
N SER A 9 23.94 26.31 24.04
CA SER A 9 24.23 24.87 23.95
C SER A 9 25.52 24.48 24.67
N LEU A 10 26.57 25.32 24.60
CA LEU A 10 27.82 25.11 25.33
C LEU A 10 27.66 25.28 26.84
N LYS A 11 26.87 26.27 27.27
CA LYS A 11 26.59 26.51 28.70
C LYS A 11 25.83 25.35 29.35
N PHE A 12 24.87 24.77 28.64
CA PHE A 12 24.05 23.65 29.10
C PHE A 12 24.45 22.31 28.46
N ARG A 13 25.75 22.11 28.21
CA ARG A 13 26.29 20.94 27.48
C ARG A 13 25.79 19.57 27.97
N TYR A 14 25.57 19.41 29.27
CA TYR A 14 25.06 18.15 29.82
C TYR A 14 23.60 17.89 29.46
N ILE A 15 22.76 18.93 29.43
CA ILE A 15 21.36 18.83 29.01
C ILE A 15 21.31 18.50 27.52
N VAL A 16 22.14 19.16 26.71
CA VAL A 16 22.24 18.89 25.27
C VAL A 16 22.73 17.46 25.00
N ALA A 17 23.74 17.00 25.73
CA ALA A 17 24.26 15.63 25.60
C ALA A 17 23.21 14.58 26.04
N ALA A 18 22.50 14.82 27.14
CA ALA A 18 21.43 13.93 27.58
C ALA A 18 20.27 13.89 26.57
N GLY A 19 19.89 15.04 26.01
CA GLY A 19 18.88 15.12 24.95
C GLY A 19 19.31 14.38 23.68
N ALA A 20 20.57 14.52 23.26
CA ALA A 20 21.12 13.78 22.13
C ALA A 20 21.12 12.26 22.39
N ALA A 21 21.52 11.83 23.59
CA ALA A 21 21.52 10.42 23.97
C ALA A 21 20.10 9.83 24.01
N ALA A 22 19.13 10.57 24.55
CA ALA A 22 17.73 10.17 24.55
C ALA A 22 17.19 10.03 23.11
N LEU A 23 17.47 11.01 22.24
CA LEU A 23 17.05 10.98 20.84
C LEU A 23 17.65 9.78 20.09
N MET A 24 18.94 9.50 20.31
CA MET A 24 19.59 8.30 19.78
C MET A 24 18.94 7.01 20.28
N PHE A 25 18.65 6.92 21.58
CA PHE A 25 18.01 5.75 22.18
C PHE A 25 16.63 5.49 21.57
N PHE A 26 15.78 6.51 21.48
CA PHE A 26 14.47 6.41 20.84
C PHE A 26 14.57 6.06 19.35
N GLY A 27 15.50 6.70 18.63
CA GLY A 27 15.74 6.42 17.22
C GLY A 27 16.14 4.96 16.97
N VAL A 28 17.05 4.41 17.77
CA VAL A 28 17.48 3.01 17.66
C VAL A 28 16.33 2.04 17.94
N GLN A 29 15.53 2.32 18.96
CA GLN A 29 14.37 1.47 19.29
C GLN A 29 13.34 1.47 18.15
N GLN A 30 13.08 2.63 17.53
CA GLN A 30 12.17 2.74 16.39
C GLN A 30 12.71 2.02 15.15
N LEU A 31 14.00 2.17 14.86
CA LEU A 31 14.64 1.53 13.70
C LEU A 31 14.58 0.00 13.77
N ARG A 32 14.67 -0.59 14.97
CA ARG A 32 14.57 -2.04 15.15
C ARG A 32 13.20 -2.62 14.81
N GLY A 33 12.14 -1.84 14.96
CA GLY A 33 10.77 -2.26 14.69
C GLY A 33 10.22 -1.78 13.34
N MET A 34 11.02 -1.06 12.55
CA MET A 34 10.56 -0.53 11.28
C MET A 34 10.39 -1.67 10.26
N PRO A 35 9.22 -1.81 9.63
CA PRO A 35 9.03 -2.80 8.58
C PRO A 35 9.97 -2.47 7.41
N VAL A 36 10.71 -3.47 6.97
CA VAL A 36 11.56 -3.37 5.79
C VAL A 36 10.83 -4.06 4.65
N ASP A 37 10.48 -3.30 3.62
CA ASP A 37 10.00 -3.85 2.37
C ASP A 37 11.11 -3.76 1.32
N VAL A 38 11.32 -4.86 0.59
CA VAL A 38 12.33 -4.95 -0.47
C VAL A 38 11.82 -4.27 -1.75
N PHE A 39 10.51 -4.21 -1.92
CA PHE A 39 9.88 -3.59 -3.08
C PHE A 39 8.78 -2.66 -2.59
N PRO A 40 8.86 -1.34 -2.86
CA PRO A 40 7.70 -0.51 -2.60
C PRO A 40 6.53 -0.99 -3.48
N GLU A 41 5.30 -0.78 -3.03
CA GLU A 41 4.11 -1.16 -3.79
C GLU A 41 4.04 -0.34 -5.10
N PHE A 42 4.47 -0.95 -6.20
CA PHE A 42 4.36 -0.38 -7.54
C PHE A 42 3.07 -0.78 -8.26
N ALA A 43 2.36 -1.79 -7.73
CA ALA A 43 1.16 -2.31 -8.35
C ALA A 43 -0.02 -1.36 -8.08
N PRO A 44 -0.78 -0.94 -9.11
CA PRO A 44 -2.02 -0.23 -8.87
C PRO A 44 -3.00 -1.12 -8.08
N PRO A 45 -3.87 -0.54 -7.25
CA PRO A 45 -4.88 -1.31 -6.53
C PRO A 45 -5.78 -2.02 -7.53
N LYS A 46 -5.94 -3.33 -7.38
CA LYS A 46 -6.78 -4.16 -8.24
C LYS A 46 -7.69 -5.04 -7.40
N VAL A 47 -8.90 -5.26 -7.90
CA VAL A 47 -9.86 -6.21 -7.35
C VAL A 47 -10.06 -7.31 -8.39
N GLU A 48 -9.96 -8.57 -7.96
CA GLU A 48 -10.13 -9.74 -8.84
C GLU A 48 -11.39 -10.50 -8.42
N ILE A 49 -12.28 -10.75 -9.39
CA ILE A 49 -13.53 -11.49 -9.19
C ILE A 49 -13.43 -12.78 -10.01
N GLN A 50 -13.56 -13.92 -9.35
CA GLN A 50 -13.52 -15.23 -9.99
C GLN A 50 -14.86 -15.93 -9.77
N THR A 51 -15.50 -16.33 -10.87
CA THR A 51 -16.80 -17.00 -10.85
C THR A 51 -16.66 -18.38 -11.47
N LEU A 52 -17.08 -19.41 -10.72
CA LEU A 52 -17.07 -20.79 -11.20
C LEU A 52 -18.34 -21.08 -12.00
N ALA A 53 -18.18 -21.53 -13.24
CA ALA A 53 -19.27 -21.82 -14.17
C ALA A 53 -19.10 -23.22 -14.78
N LEU A 54 -19.55 -24.24 -14.04
CA LEU A 54 -19.40 -25.64 -14.42
C LEU A 54 -20.37 -26.01 -15.56
N GLY A 55 -19.83 -26.68 -16.58
CA GLY A 55 -20.63 -27.19 -17.70
C GLY A 55 -21.11 -26.12 -18.68
N LEU A 56 -20.68 -24.86 -18.52
CA LEU A 56 -20.88 -23.80 -19.51
C LEU A 56 -19.64 -23.68 -20.38
N SER A 57 -19.86 -23.57 -21.69
CA SER A 57 -18.81 -23.21 -22.63
C SER A 57 -18.32 -21.78 -22.39
N ALA A 58 -17.11 -21.45 -22.86
CA ALA A 58 -16.55 -20.11 -22.68
C ALA A 58 -17.46 -18.98 -23.21
N THR A 59 -18.22 -19.24 -24.28
CA THR A 59 -19.20 -18.28 -24.84
C THR A 59 -20.40 -18.11 -23.92
N GLU A 60 -20.93 -19.18 -23.35
CA GLU A 60 -22.04 -19.10 -22.40
C GLU A 60 -21.63 -18.41 -21.11
N VAL A 61 -20.39 -18.60 -20.64
CA VAL A 61 -19.83 -17.87 -19.49
C VAL A 61 -19.76 -16.37 -19.79
N GLU A 62 -19.33 -15.99 -21.00
CA GLU A 62 -19.26 -14.59 -21.42
C GLU A 62 -20.65 -13.94 -21.38
N ASP A 63 -21.63 -14.55 -22.04
CA ASP A 63 -22.97 -13.99 -22.20
C ASP A 63 -23.77 -13.97 -20.88
N LEU A 64 -23.65 -15.02 -20.07
CA LEU A 64 -24.48 -15.20 -18.87
C LEU A 64 -23.85 -14.64 -17.59
N VAL A 65 -22.53 -14.53 -17.54
CA VAL A 65 -21.81 -14.15 -16.31
C VAL A 65 -20.98 -12.89 -16.53
N THR A 66 -20.06 -12.90 -17.49
CA THR A 66 -19.08 -11.83 -17.65
C THR A 66 -19.74 -10.52 -18.09
N VAL A 67 -20.54 -10.52 -19.15
CA VAL A 67 -21.19 -9.30 -19.68
C VAL A 67 -22.11 -8.65 -18.64
N PRO A 68 -23.02 -9.37 -17.95
CA PRO A 68 -23.84 -8.76 -16.89
C PRO A 68 -23.01 -8.22 -15.73
N MET A 69 -21.91 -8.90 -15.37
CA MET A 69 -21.03 -8.47 -14.28
C MET A 69 -20.26 -7.19 -14.64
N GLU A 70 -19.73 -7.09 -15.84
CA GLU A 70 -19.10 -5.85 -16.32
C GLU A 70 -20.09 -4.69 -16.33
N GLN A 71 -21.31 -4.90 -16.83
CA GLN A 71 -22.36 -3.88 -16.85
C GLN A 71 -22.69 -3.39 -15.44
N ALA A 72 -22.79 -4.29 -14.46
CA ALA A 72 -23.02 -3.95 -13.08
C ALA A 72 -21.86 -3.15 -12.46
N LEU A 73 -20.62 -3.42 -12.87
CA LEU A 73 -19.41 -2.79 -12.35
C LEU A 73 -19.04 -1.47 -13.05
N ASN A 74 -19.51 -1.25 -14.28
CA ASN A 74 -19.18 -0.07 -15.09
C ASN A 74 -19.66 1.26 -14.45
N GLY A 75 -20.56 1.20 -13.47
CA GLY A 75 -21.02 2.37 -12.71
C GLY A 75 -20.28 2.64 -11.40
N VAL A 76 -19.30 1.81 -11.03
CA VAL A 76 -18.61 1.93 -9.74
C VAL A 76 -17.57 3.07 -9.81
N PRO A 77 -17.65 4.06 -8.90
CA PRO A 77 -16.71 5.17 -8.90
C PRO A 77 -15.30 4.72 -8.53
N GLY A 78 -14.30 5.28 -9.21
CA GLY A 78 -12.88 5.00 -8.95
C GLY A 78 -12.31 3.79 -9.68
N ILE A 79 -13.04 3.23 -10.66
CA ILE A 79 -12.51 2.21 -11.57
C ILE A 79 -11.93 2.89 -12.81
N ASP A 80 -10.63 2.67 -13.07
CA ASP A 80 -9.96 3.16 -14.29
C ASP A 80 -10.09 2.16 -15.46
N VAL A 81 -9.93 0.87 -15.18
CA VAL A 81 -9.87 -0.19 -16.20
C VAL A 81 -10.58 -1.45 -15.70
N ILE A 82 -11.50 -1.98 -16.51
CA ILE A 82 -12.09 -3.32 -16.34
C ILE A 82 -11.47 -4.26 -17.37
N ARG A 83 -11.11 -5.46 -16.93
CA ARG A 83 -10.64 -6.55 -17.80
C ARG A 83 -11.32 -7.84 -17.38
N SER A 84 -11.84 -8.57 -18.35
CA SER A 84 -12.48 -9.86 -18.15
C SER A 84 -11.83 -10.93 -19.02
N LYS A 85 -12.04 -12.17 -18.63
CA LYS A 85 -11.67 -13.35 -19.41
C LYS A 85 -12.60 -14.49 -19.07
N SER A 86 -13.40 -14.90 -20.03
CA SER A 86 -14.23 -16.10 -19.91
C SER A 86 -13.46 -17.32 -20.39
N VAL A 87 -13.44 -18.37 -19.59
CA VAL A 87 -12.80 -19.65 -19.90
C VAL A 87 -13.76 -20.78 -19.57
N GLU A 88 -13.68 -21.85 -20.35
CA GLU A 88 -14.39 -23.08 -20.06
C GLU A 88 -13.70 -23.79 -18.88
N GLN A 89 -14.49 -24.21 -17.90
CA GLN A 89 -13.99 -24.93 -16.74
C GLN A 89 -13.98 -26.44 -17.09
N LEU A 90 -12.84 -26.93 -17.58
CA LEU A 90 -12.60 -28.36 -17.86
C LEU A 90 -12.55 -29.21 -16.58
#